data_AF-A0A1R4LPF0-F1
#
_entry.id   AF-A0A1R4LPF0-F1
#
_cell.length_a   1.000
_cell.length_b   1.000
_cell.length_c   1.000
_cell.angle_alpha   90.00
_cell.angle_beta   90.00
_cell.angle_gamma   90.00
#
_symmetry.space_group_name_H-M   'P 1'
#
loop_
_entity.id
_entity.type
_entity.pdbx_description
1 polymer ?
#
loop_
_entity_poly.entity_id
_entity_poly.type
_entity_poly.pdbx_seq_one_letter_code
_entity_poly.pdbx_strand_id
1 'polypeptide(L)' 'MKDVFFKCVSDEDSCEYIFQNTAGEEFCLYSDSRGHLTKNITPHFWDSFYFYKKIKIEYKNLDGKNLITKVVSYK' A
#
# COMPACT_ATOMS: atom_id res chain seq x y z
N MET A 1 -8.45 -7.73 6.90
CA MET A 1 -8.11 -6.30 6.89
C MET A 1 -6.88 -6.09 7.78
N LYS A 2 -5.96 -5.20 7.40
CA LYS A 2 -4.73 -4.94 8.15
C LYS A 2 -4.47 -3.44 8.25
N ASP A 3 -3.96 -2.98 9.39
CA ASP A 3 -3.46 -1.62 9.55
C ASP A 3 -1.96 -1.62 9.21
N VAL A 4 -1.55 -0.71 8.33
CA VAL A 4 -0.17 -0.56 7.85
C VAL A 4 0.22 0.91 7.78
N PHE A 5 1.52 1.19 7.80
CA PHE A 5 2.09 2.53 7.69
C PHE A 5 3.06 2.57 6.52
N PHE A 6 3.22 3.74 5.90
CA PHE A 6 4.20 3.90 4.84
C PHE A 6 5.60 3.69 5.39
N LYS A 7 6.40 2.90 4.68
CA LYS A 7 7.78 2.60 5.03
C LYS A 7 8.74 3.31 4.07
N CYS A 8 8.66 2.99 2.78
CA CYS A 8 9.54 3.53 1.75
C CYS A 8 9.00 3.27 0.34
N VAL A 9 9.66 3.84 -0.66
CA VAL A 9 9.54 3.40 -2.05
C VAL A 9 10.62 2.34 -2.30
N SER A 10 10.33 1.34 -3.13
CA SER A 10 11.32 0.34 -3.52
C SER A 10 12.43 0.97 -4.39
N ASP A 11 13.68 0.69 -4.06
CA ASP A 11 14.83 1.14 -4.87
C ASP A 11 14.91 0.41 -6.23
N GLU A 12 14.35 -0.80 -6.29
CA GLU A 12 14.32 -1.62 -7.52
C GLU A 12 13.18 -1.19 -8.46
N ASP A 13 12.12 -0.60 -7.91
CA ASP A 13 10.94 -0.21 -8.65
C ASP A 13 10.28 1.04 -8.05
N SER A 14 10.58 2.19 -8.63
CA SER A 14 10.05 3.49 -8.18
C SER A 14 8.51 3.58 -8.15
N CYS A 15 7.79 2.66 -8.83
CA CYS A 15 6.33 2.62 -8.80
C CYS A 15 5.79 1.81 -7.62
N GLU A 16 6.63 1.08 -6.88
CA GLU A 16 6.28 0.21 -5.75
C GLU A 16 6.44 0.94 -4.41
N TYR A 17 5.30 1.19 -3.76
CA TYR A 17 5.23 1.73 -2.40
C TYR A 17 5.16 0.59 -1.40
N ILE A 18 6.09 0.59 -0.44
CA ILE A 18 6.17 -0.39 0.63
C ILE A 18 5.49 0.16 1.88
N PHE A 19 4.51 -0.58 2.36
CA PHE A 19 3.85 -0.39 3.64
C PHE A 19 4.24 -1.52 4.59
N GLN A 20 4.28 -1.25 5.89
CA GLN A 20 4.62 -2.24 6.90
C GLN A 20 3.61 -2.22 8.04
N ASN A 21 3.42 -3.35 8.71
CA ASN A 21 2.65 -3.40 9.95
C ASN A 21 3.57 -3.48 11.19
N THR A 22 2.96 -3.50 12.38
CA THR A 22 3.70 -3.56 13.65
C THR A 22 4.43 -4.88 13.90
N ALA A 23 4.09 -5.95 13.18
CA ALA A 23 4.77 -7.23 13.22
C ALA A 23 5.95 -7.31 12.23
N GLY A 24 6.17 -6.27 11.43
CA GLY A 24 7.23 -6.20 10.43
C GLY A 24 6.88 -6.76 9.07
N GLU A 25 5.65 -7.26 8.86
CA GLU A 25 5.23 -7.78 7.55
C GLU A 25 5.06 -6.61 6.56
N GLU A 26 5.55 -6.80 5.33
CA GLU A 26 5.51 -5.80 4.27
C GLU A 26 4.35 -6.03 3.30
N PHE A 27 3.88 -4.93 2.72
CA PHE A 27 2.75 -4.86 1.80
C PHE A 27 3.08 -3.89 0.67
N CYS A 28 2.88 -4.33 -0.57
CA CYS A 28 3.22 -3.56 -1.75
C CYS A 28 1.97 -2.88 -2.33
N LEU A 29 2.10 -1.63 -2.76
CA LEU A 29 1.13 -0.94 -3.57
C LEU A 29 1.82 -0.33 -4.78
N TYR A 30 1.40 -0.71 -5.98
CA TYR A 30 1.89 -0.11 -7.21
C TYR A 30 1.11 1.17 -7.55
N SER A 31 1.77 2.15 -8.14
CA SER A 31 1.15 3.39 -8.64
C SER A 31 0.90 3.42 -10.15
N ASP A 32 1.37 2.40 -10.86
CA ASP A 32 1.22 2.27 -12.30
C ASP A 32 0.05 1.35 -12.68
N SER A 33 0.04 0.84 -13.91
CA SER A 33 -0.97 -0.08 -14.43
C SER A 33 -1.18 -1.34 -13.59
N ARG A 34 -0.19 -1.80 -12.82
CA ARG A 34 -0.32 -2.92 -11.89
C ARG A 34 -1.21 -2.56 -10.69
N GLY A 35 -1.11 -1.31 -10.26
CA GLY A 35 -1.86 -0.72 -9.15
C GLY A 35 -3.27 -0.27 -9.52
N HIS A 36 -3.59 -0.13 -10.81
CA HIS A 36 -4.93 0.27 -11.28
C HIS A 36 -6.04 -0.71 -10.86
N LEU A 37 -5.69 -1.94 -10.47
CA LEU A 37 -6.63 -2.93 -9.93
C LEU A 37 -6.97 -2.70 -8.45
N THR A 38 -6.24 -1.82 -7.76
CA THR A 38 -6.44 -1.53 -6.35
C THR A 38 -7.66 -0.64 -6.16
N LYS A 39 -8.65 -1.15 -5.42
CA LYS A 39 -9.91 -0.46 -5.20
C LYS A 39 -9.76 0.69 -4.20
N ASN A 40 -10.59 1.72 -4.37
CA ASN A 40 -10.72 2.86 -3.46
C ASN A 40 -9.46 3.72 -3.31
N ILE A 41 -8.62 3.77 -4.35
CA ILE A 41 -7.54 4.76 -4.43
C ILE A 41 -8.09 6.02 -5.11
N THR A 42 -8.22 7.08 -4.34
CA THR A 42 -8.57 8.42 -4.83
C THR A 42 -7.30 9.19 -5.20
N PRO A 43 -7.32 10.18 -6.11
CA PRO A 43 -6.16 11.04 -6.37
C PRO A 43 -5.55 11.62 -5.08
N HIS A 44 -6.39 12.09 -4.16
CA HIS A 44 -5.98 12.61 -2.87
C HIS A 44 -5.21 11.61 -1.99
N PHE A 45 -5.41 10.30 -2.17
CA PHE A 45 -4.66 9.30 -1.42
C PHE A 45 -3.17 9.41 -1.73
N TRP A 46 -2.81 9.53 -3.02
CA TRP A 46 -1.42 9.65 -3.46
C TRP A 46 -0.75 10.90 -2.91
N ASP A 47 -1.50 11.98 -2.76
CA ASP A 47 -0.99 13.25 -2.23
C ASP A 47 -0.77 13.22 -0.70
N SER A 48 -1.40 12.29 0.02
CA SER A 48 -1.53 12.39 1.48
C SER A 48 -1.15 11.14 2.28
N PHE A 49 -0.97 9.97 1.65
CA PHE A 49 -0.82 8.71 2.38
C PHE A 49 0.36 8.70 3.36
N TYR A 50 1.44 9.41 3.04
CA TYR A 50 2.67 9.49 3.82
C TYR A 50 2.55 10.40 5.05
N PHE A 51 1.48 11.20 5.15
CA PHE A 51 1.16 11.99 6.33
C PHE A 51 0.22 11.27 7.32
N TYR A 52 -0.45 10.20 6.88
CA TYR A 52 -1.33 9.45 7.78
C TYR A 52 -0.52 8.54 8.70
N LYS A 53 -0.99 8.42 9.96
CA LYS A 53 -0.37 7.52 10.93
C LYS A 53 -0.53 6.07 10.53
N LYS A 54 -1.67 5.74 9.90
CA LYS A 54 -1.93 4.41 9.35
C LYS A 54 -2.97 4.43 8.25
N ILE A 55 -2.87 3.45 7.37
CA ILE A 55 -3.89 3.10 6.40
C ILE A 55 -4.40 1.68 6.70
N LYS A 56 -5.68 1.45 6.45
CA LYS A 56 -6.32 0.14 6.56
C LYS A 56 -6.48 -0.45 5.17
N ILE A 57 -6.04 -1.69 4.97
CA ILE A 57 -5.98 -2.33 3.66
C ILE A 57 -6.64 -3.71 3.64
N GLU A 58 -7.00 -4.15 2.44
CA GLU A 58 -7.12 -5.56 2.06
C GLU A 58 -5.98 -5.89 1.08
N TYR A 59 -5.45 -7.10 1.17
CA TYR A 59 -4.32 -7.56 0.37
C TYR A 59 -4.49 -9.02 -0.06
N LYS A 60 -3.71 -9.43 -1.05
CA LYS A 60 -3.56 -10.82 -1.48
C LYS A 60 -2.09 -11.20 -1.48
N ASN A 61 -1.77 -12.43 -1.12
CA ASN A 61 -0.43 -12.96 -1.31
C ASN A 61 -0.32 -13.50 -2.75
N LEU A 62 0.64 -12.99 -3.51
CA LEU A 62 0.97 -13.42 -4.87
C LEU A 62 2.47 -13.62 -4.93
N ASP A 63 2.91 -14.84 -5.24
CA ASP A 63 4.32 -15.19 -5.38
C ASP A 63 5.19 -14.75 -4.18
N GLY A 64 4.64 -14.86 -2.96
CA GLY A 64 5.32 -14.46 -1.72
C GLY A 64 5.24 -12.97 -1.38
N LYS A 65 4.72 -12.11 -2.27
CA LYS A 65 4.48 -10.69 -2.02
C LYS A 65 3.05 -10.42 -1.55
N ASN A 66 2.88 -9.57 -0.53
CA ASN A 66 1.56 -9.13 -0.08
C ASN A 66 1.11 -7.89 -0.87
N LEU A 67 0.34 -8.09 -1.94
CA LEU A 67 -0.15 -7.03 -2.79
C LEU A 67 -1.42 -6.37 -2.22
N ILE A 68 -1.40 -5.06 -2.04
CA ILE A 68 -2.57 -4.27 -1.62
C ILE A 68 -3.59 -4.21 -2.75
N THR A 69 -4.77 -4.77 -2.50
CA THR A 69 -5.88 -4.82 -3.48
C THR A 69 -6.99 -3.83 -3.19
N LYS A 70 -7.02 -3.22 -1.99
CA LYS A 70 -7.98 -2.17 -1.64
C LYS A 70 -7.49 -1.33 -0.46
N VAL A 71 -7.66 -0.03 -0.56
CA VAL A 71 -7.49 0.91 0.57
C VAL A 71 -8.87 1.13 1.23
N VAL A 72 -9.03 0.70 2.47
CA VAL A 72 -10.31 0.74 3.20
C VAL A 72 -10.53 2.08 3.88
N SER A 73 -9.48 2.62 4.51
CA SER A 73 -9.50 3.93 5.16
C SER A 73 -8.08 4.41 5.39
N TYR A 74 -7.89 5.71 5.50
CA TYR A 74 -6.61 6.32 5.86
C TYR A 74 -6.87 7.45 6.86
N LYS A 75 -6.18 7.43 8.01
CA LYS A 75 -6.37 8.35 9.14
C LYS A 75 -5.06 8.65 9.87
#